data_AF-A0A6G1DZA8-F1
#
_entry.id   AF-A0A6G1DZA8-F1
#
_cell.length_a   1.000
_cell.length_b   1.000
_cell.length_c   1.000
_cell.angle_alpha   90.00
_cell.angle_beta   90.00
_cell.angle_gamma   90.00
#
_symmetry.space_group_name_H-M   'P 1'
#
loop_
_entity.id
_entity.type
_entity.pdbx_description
1 polymer ?
#
loop_
_entity_poly.entity_id
_entity_poly.type
_entity_poly.pdbx_seq_one_letter_code
_entity_poly.pdbx_strand_id
1 'polypeptide(L)' 'MLSQVLPQKIRAKQDKESLTLLRVGSPPEGDALYALRRALSDPRGVLQSWDPTLVNPCTWFHVTCNRDGRVTRL' A
#
# COMPACT_ATOMS: atom_id res chain seq x y z
N MET A 1 19.67 23.93 24.88
CA MET A 1 21.01 23.47 24.44
C MET A 1 21.16 22.04 24.97
N LEU A 2 21.23 20.94 24.23
CA LEU A 2 21.30 20.62 22.81
C LEU A 2 20.78 19.18 22.68
N SER A 3 19.92 18.96 21.68
CA SER A 3 19.83 17.78 20.82
C SER A 3 20.30 16.43 21.36
N GLN A 4 19.39 15.45 21.45
CA GLN A 4 19.66 14.12 20.89
C GLN A 4 18.47 13.61 20.08
N VAL A 5 18.75 13.49 18.79
CA VAL A 5 17.93 12.98 17.69
C VAL A 5 17.89 11.45 17.74
N LEU A 6 16.72 10.88 17.41
CA LEU A 6 16.39 9.44 17.30
C LEU A 6 17.40 8.60 16.50
N PRO A 7 17.34 7.26 16.65
CA PRO A 7 16.95 6.50 15.46
C PRO A 7 15.79 5.52 15.73
N GLN A 8 14.69 5.78 15.02
CA GLN A 8 13.83 4.82 14.33
C GLN A 8 14.01 3.34 14.72
N LYS A 9 13.28 2.89 15.74
CA LYS A 9 12.97 1.46 15.89
C LYS A 9 11.52 1.27 15.45
N ILE A 10 11.30 1.22 14.14
CA ILE A 10 10.05 0.68 13.59
C ILE A 10 10.09 -0.82 13.90
N ARG A 11 9.73 -1.17 15.13
CA ARG A 11 9.51 -2.55 15.50
C ARG A 11 8.13 -2.89 14.94
N ALA A 12 8.12 -3.45 13.75
CA ALA A 12 6.97 -4.17 13.23
C ALA A 12 6.73 -5.36 14.17
N LYS A 13 6.03 -5.12 15.29
CA LYS A 13 5.39 -6.17 16.05
C LYS A 13 4.20 -6.58 15.19
N GLN A 14 4.35 -7.74 14.56
CA GLN A 14 3.26 -8.48 13.97
C GLN A 14 2.27 -8.82 15.09
N ASP A 15 1.27 -7.97 15.33
CA ASP A 15 0.06 -8.38 16.04
C ASP A 15 -0.74 -9.28 15.10
N LYS A 16 -0.45 -10.57 15.23
CA LYS A 16 -1.27 -11.65 14.76
C LYS A 16 -2.49 -11.71 15.70
N GLU A 17 -3.68 -11.58 15.11
CA GLU A 17 -5.01 -11.87 15.70
C GLU A 17 -5.74 -10.71 16.40
N SER A 18 -6.34 -9.79 15.62
CA SER A 18 -7.78 -9.46 15.70
C SER A 18 -8.15 -8.35 14.70
N LEU A 19 -8.11 -8.66 13.40
CA LEU A 19 -8.75 -7.85 12.36
C LEU A 19 -9.61 -8.76 11.47
N THR A 20 -10.55 -9.47 12.08
CA THR A 20 -11.76 -9.95 11.39
C THR A 20 -12.74 -8.79 11.24
N LEU A 21 -12.38 -7.79 10.43
CA LEU A 21 -13.34 -6.90 9.80
C LEU A 21 -13.44 -7.38 8.35
N LEU A 22 -14.59 -7.98 8.03
CA LEU A 22 -15.09 -8.33 6.70
C LEU A 22 -14.26 -7.72 5.54
N ARG A 23 -13.13 -8.33 5.15
CA ARG A 23 -12.36 -7.90 3.95
C ARG A 23 -13.09 -8.40 2.71
N VAL A 24 -14.25 -7.80 2.44
CA VAL A 24 -14.64 -7.50 1.07
C VAL A 24 -13.87 -6.23 0.71
N GLY A 25 -12.54 -6.34 0.63
CA GLY A 25 -11.66 -5.18 0.61
C GLY A 25 -10.30 -5.60 0.13
N SER A 26 -10.00 -5.18 -1.10
CA SER A 26 -8.80 -5.30 -1.93
C SER A 26 -7.84 -6.47 -1.65
N PRO A 27 -7.32 -7.17 -2.67
CA PRO A 27 -6.21 -8.11 -2.52
C PRO A 27 -5.08 -7.48 -1.67
N PRO A 28 -4.32 -8.26 -0.89
CA PRO A 28 -3.25 -7.74 -0.04
C PRO A 28 -2.24 -6.86 -0.80
N GLU A 29 -2.11 -7.09 -2.11
CA GLU A 29 -1.31 -6.31 -3.05
C GLU A 29 -1.86 -4.87 -3.21
N GLY A 30 -3.18 -4.69 -3.33
CA GLY A 30 -3.83 -3.38 -3.45
C GLY A 30 -3.65 -2.50 -2.21
N ASP A 31 -3.75 -3.08 -1.02
CA ASP A 31 -3.49 -2.35 0.23
C ASP A 31 -2.05 -1.86 0.35
N ALA A 32 -1.08 -2.70 -0.04
CA ALA A 32 0.33 -2.34 -0.02
C ALA A 32 0.61 -1.17 -0.97
N LEU A 33 0.02 -1.21 -2.17
CA LEU A 33 0.12 -0.14 -3.16
C LEU A 33 -0.56 1.15 -2.66
N TYR A 34 -1.75 1.06 -2.06
CA TYR A 34 -2.41 2.22 -1.50
C TYR A 34 -1.62 2.85 -0.33
N ALA A 35 -0.98 2.02 0.50
CA ALA A 35 -0.06 2.50 1.53
C ALA A 35 1.14 3.25 0.93
N LEU A 36 1.71 2.74 -0.17
CA LEU A 36 2.78 3.43 -0.91
C LEU A 36 2.31 4.78 -1.45
N ARG A 37 1.14 4.84 -2.09
CA ARG A 37 0.55 6.11 -2.56
C ARG A 37 0.48 7.14 -1.45
N ARG A 38 0.00 6.76 -0.26
CA ARG A 38 -0.12 7.69 0.90
C ARG A 38 1.23 8.13 1.45
N ALA A 39 2.28 7.34 1.25
CA ALA A 39 3.63 7.68 1.69
C ALA A 39 4.36 8.61 0.70
N LEU A 40 3.87 8.74 -0.53
CA LEU A 40 4.47 9.58 -1.57
C LEU A 40 3.76 10.93 -1.69
N SER A 41 4.54 11.99 -1.91
CA SER A 41 3.99 13.27 -2.33
C SER A 41 3.81 13.24 -3.85
N ASP A 42 2.57 13.19 -4.30
CA ASP A 42 2.19 13.08 -5.73
C ASP A 42 1.57 14.38 -6.24
N PRO A 43 2.37 15.43 -6.51
CA PRO A 43 1.86 16.74 -6.93
C PRO A 43 1.25 16.73 -8.34
N ARG A 44 1.47 15.67 -9.12
CA ARG A 44 0.93 15.52 -10.48
C ARG A 44 -0.24 14.53 -10.55
N GLY A 45 -0.65 13.92 -9.45
CA GLY A 45 -1.78 12.99 -9.40
C GLY A 45 -1.59 11.71 -10.20
N VAL A 46 -0.34 11.28 -10.45
CA VAL A 46 -0.03 10.09 -11.25
C VAL A 46 -0.62 8.82 -10.63
N LEU A 47 -0.68 8.75 -9.30
CA LEU A 47 -1.17 7.60 -8.54
C LEU A 47 -2.66 7.73 -8.17
N GLN A 48 -3.39 8.69 -8.76
CA GLN A 48 -4.78 8.96 -8.38
C GLN A 48 -5.72 7.76 -8.58
N SER A 49 -5.42 6.92 -9.57
CA SER A 49 -6.17 5.69 -9.89
C SER A 49 -6.00 4.55 -8.89
N TRP A 50 -5.04 4.66 -7.96
CA TRP A 50 -4.79 3.62 -6.97
C TRP A 50 -5.81 3.73 -5.84
N ASP A 51 -6.98 3.14 -6.06
CA ASP A 51 -8.14 3.19 -5.17
C ASP A 51 -8.37 1.84 -4.49
N PRO A 52 -8.28 1.75 -3.15
CA PRO A 52 -8.40 0.50 -2.40
C PRO A 52 -9.82 -0.10 -2.44
N THR A 53 -10.83 0.65 -2.91
CA THR A 53 -12.19 0.13 -3.11
C THR A 53 -12.30 -0.71 -4.38
N LEU A 54 -11.35 -0.57 -5.32
CA LEU A 54 -11.27 -1.41 -6.51
C LEU A 54 -10.68 -2.78 -6.13
N VAL A 55 -11.37 -3.83 -6.57
CA VAL A 55 -11.00 -5.23 -6.27
C VAL A 55 -9.74 -5.66 -7.02
N ASN A 56 -9.42 -5.04 -8.15
CA ASN A 56 -8.31 -5.48 -9.00
C ASN A 56 -7.25 -4.37 -9.14
N PRO A 57 -6.06 -4.49 -8.49
CA PRO A 57 -4.99 -3.52 -8.64
C PRO A 57 -4.37 -3.50 -10.05
N CYS A 58 -4.58 -4.53 -10.87
CA CYS A 58 -4.10 -4.57 -12.25
C CYS A 58 -4.80 -3.57 -13.18
N THR A 59 -5.90 -2.94 -12.74
CA THR A 59 -6.56 -1.87 -13.50
C THR A 59 -6.03 -0.48 -13.15
N TRP A 60 -5.14 -0.39 -12.16
CA TRP A 60 -4.57 0.89 -11.73
C TRP A 60 -3.46 1.33 -12.67
N PHE A 61 -3.29 2.64 -12.84
CA PHE A 61 -2.23 3.16 -13.71
C PHE A 61 -0.85 2.78 -13.20
N HIS A 62 0.06 2.51 -14.14
CA HIS A 62 1.44 2.10 -13.89
C HIS A 62 1.60 0.72 -13.20
N VAL A 63 0.51 0.07 -12.77
CA VAL A 63 0.56 -1.30 -12.26
C VAL A 63 0.61 -2.29 -13.42
N THR A 64 1.61 -3.18 -13.42
CA THR A 64 1.71 -4.30 -14.37
C THR A 64 1.57 -5.61 -13.63
N CYS A 65 0.63 -6.44 -14.09
CA CYS A 65 0.39 -7.76 -13.53
C CYS A 65 0.86 -8.89 -14.45
N ASN A 66 1.15 -10.06 -13.86
CA ASN A 66 1.38 -11.29 -14.60
C ASN A 66 0.05 -11.94 -15.03
N ARG A 67 0.12 -13.11 -15.69
CA ARG A 67 -1.06 -13.87 -16.16
C ARG A 67 -1.96 -14.36 -15.03
N ASP A 68 -1.43 -14.50 -13.82
CA ASP A 68 -2.18 -14.92 -12.62
C ASP A 68 -2.85 -13.73 -11.92
N GLY A 69 -2.78 -12.52 -12.49
CA GLY A 69 -3.36 -11.32 -11.90
C GLY A 69 -2.57 -10.77 -10.70
N ARG A 70 -1.30 -11.16 -10.53
CA ARG A 70 -0.42 -10.66 -9.48
C ARG A 70 0.40 -9.48 -9.95
N VAL A 71 0.53 -8.47 -9.09
CA VAL A 71 1.37 -7.30 -9.35
C VAL A 71 2.84 -7.71 -9.45
N THR A 72 3.51 -7.30 -10.53
CA THR A 72 4.94 -7.60 -10.77
C THR A 72 5.78 -6.35 -11.00
N ARG A 73 5.16 -5.22 -11.38
CA ARG A 73 5.87 -3.97 -11.65
C ARG A 73 4.96 -2.75 -11.44
N LEU A 74 5.58 -1.61 -11.14
CA LEU A 74 5.00 -0.28 -10.95
C LEU A 74 5.70 0.74 -11.86
#